data_AF-G5EJK2-F1
#
_entry.id   AF-G5EJK2-F1
#
_cell.length_a   1.000
_cell.length_b   1.000
_cell.length_c   1.000
_cell.angle_alpha   90.00
_cell.angle_beta   90.00
_cell.angle_gamma   90.00
#
_symmetry.space_group_name_H-M   'P 1'
#
loop_
_entity.id
_entity.type
_entity.pdbx_description
1 polymer ?
#
loop_
_entity_poly.entity_id
_entity_poly.type
_entity_poly.pdbx_seq_one_letter_code
_entity_poly.pdbx_strand_id
1 'polypeptide(L)' 'CNGSQFEKQKLYPHLQSKLKRSWPDVESGNDTRFWLQGEWNKHGICSEQTLNQMQYFERSYEMWASYN' A
#
# COMPACT_ATOMS: atom_id res chain seq x y z
N CYS A 1 12.58 6.07 -7.05
CA CYS A 1 12.08 6.73 -8.29
C CYS A 1 11.63 8.14 -7.95
N ASN A 2 11.47 9.03 -8.93
CA ASN A 2 10.91 10.36 -8.68
C ASN A 2 9.41 10.30 -8.96
N GLY A 3 8.60 10.25 -7.89
CA GLY A 3 7.13 10.18 -7.96
C GLY A 3 6.51 11.05 -6.87
N SER A 4 5.18 11.06 -6.79
CA SER A 4 4.46 11.88 -5.83
C SER A 4 4.76 11.46 -4.39
N GLN A 5 4.94 12.44 -3.51
CA GLN A 5 4.98 12.18 -2.07
C GLN A 5 3.60 11.70 -1.63
N PHE A 6 3.61 10.63 -0.84
CA PHE A 6 2.42 9.97 -0.33
C PHE A 6 1.40 10.92 0.36
N GLU A 7 0.11 10.80 0.02
CA GLU A 7 -0.98 11.52 0.71
C GLU A 7 -1.83 10.57 1.57
N LYS A 8 -1.74 10.74 2.90
CA LYS A 8 -2.39 9.89 3.93
C LYS A 8 -3.90 9.82 3.87
N GLN A 9 -4.53 10.74 3.16
CA GLN A 9 -5.98 10.78 2.96
C GLN A 9 -6.45 9.87 1.82
N LYS A 10 -5.55 9.21 1.08
CA LYS A 10 -5.93 8.50 -0.16
C LYS A 10 -6.38 7.05 0.02
N LEU A 11 -6.04 6.32 1.10
CA LEU A 11 -6.52 4.94 1.29
C LEU A 11 -7.93 4.88 1.89
N TYR A 12 -8.91 4.34 1.15
CA TYR A 12 -10.26 4.13 1.67
C TYR A 12 -10.27 3.21 2.91
N PRO A 13 -11.15 3.46 3.91
CA PRO A 13 -11.22 2.63 5.13
C PRO A 13 -11.38 1.14 4.86
N HIS A 14 -12.17 0.77 3.85
CA HIS A 14 -12.38 -0.64 3.49
C HIS A 14 -11.10 -1.33 2.98
N LEU A 15 -10.25 -0.60 2.26
CA LEU A 15 -8.98 -1.11 1.75
C LEU A 15 -7.98 -1.25 2.90
N GLN A 16 -7.99 -0.33 3.86
CA GLN A 16 -7.18 -0.46 5.08
C GLN A 16 -7.52 -1.74 5.85
N SER A 17 -8.80 -2.05 6.07
CA SER A 17 -9.21 -3.29 6.74
C SER A 17 -8.73 -4.55 6.02
N LYS A 18 -8.75 -4.54 4.67
CA LYS A 18 -8.20 -5.64 3.85
C LYS A 18 -6.68 -5.77 4.04
N LEU A 19 -5.96 -4.66 3.93
CA LEU A 19 -4.51 -4.62 4.06
C LEU A 19 -4.02 -5.01 5.47
N LYS A 20 -4.75 -4.64 6.53
CA LYS A 20 -4.41 -5.07 7.91
C LYS A 20 -4.33 -6.59 8.06
N ARG A 21 -5.15 -7.32 7.29
CA ARG A 21 -5.13 -8.79 7.30
C ARG A 21 -4.08 -9.35 6.35
N SER A 22 -4.00 -8.81 5.14
CA SER A 22 -3.17 -9.38 4.07
C SER A 22 -1.70 -8.96 4.15
N TRP A 23 -1.42 -7.80 4.73
CA TRP A 23 -0.10 -7.19 4.72
C TRP A 23 0.16 -6.32 5.98
N PRO A 24 0.14 -6.90 7.20
CA PRO A 24 0.38 -6.16 8.43
C PRO A 24 1.84 -5.75 8.60
N ASP A 25 2.08 -4.69 9.39
CA ASP A 25 3.41 -4.40 9.95
C ASP A 25 3.70 -5.34 11.12
N VAL A 26 4.67 -6.23 10.92
CA VAL A 26 5.08 -7.24 11.91
C VAL A 26 6.24 -6.78 12.80
N GLU A 27 6.88 -5.65 12.50
CA GLU A 27 8.03 -5.15 13.25
C GLU A 27 7.62 -4.13 14.31
N SER A 28 6.86 -3.11 13.92
CA SER A 28 6.50 -1.99 14.81
C SER A 28 5.01 -1.92 15.16
N GLY A 29 4.18 -2.71 14.48
CA GLY A 29 2.73 -2.70 14.63
C GLY A 29 2.05 -1.44 14.08
N ASN A 30 2.73 -0.65 13.27
CA ASN A 30 2.21 0.57 12.65
C ASN A 30 2.02 0.38 11.14
N ASP A 31 0.95 -0.33 10.80
CA ASP A 31 0.54 -0.65 9.43
C ASP A 31 0.54 0.58 8.50
N THR A 32 -0.07 1.67 8.98
CA THR A 32 -0.18 2.93 8.23
C THR A 32 1.19 3.55 7.97
N ARG A 33 2.16 3.42 8.87
CA ARG A 33 3.51 3.91 8.59
C ARG A 33 4.20 3.01 7.57
N PHE A 34 4.09 1.70 7.78
CA PHE A 34 4.70 0.67 6.93
C PHE A 34 4.27 0.80 5.46
N TRP A 35 2.98 0.80 5.18
CA TRP A 35 2.48 0.90 3.80
C TRP A 35 2.91 2.19 3.11
N LEU A 36 2.93 3.30 3.84
CA LEU A 36 2.94 4.62 3.21
C LEU A 36 4.35 5.18 3.11
N GLN A 37 5.10 5.11 4.21
CA GLN A 37 6.49 5.57 4.25
C GLN A 37 7.46 4.49 3.79
N GLY A 38 7.14 3.21 4.02
CA GLY A 38 7.93 2.09 3.55
C GLY A 38 7.55 1.75 2.12
N GLU A 39 6.41 1.08 1.94
CA GLU A 39 6.09 0.43 0.67
C GLU A 39 5.83 1.40 -0.47
N TRP A 40 4.98 2.41 -0.28
CA TRP A 40 4.69 3.36 -1.35
C TRP A 40 5.91 4.22 -1.70
N ASN A 41 6.48 4.95 -0.73
CA ASN A 41 7.58 5.87 -0.98
C ASN A 41 8.86 5.18 -1.48
N LYS A 42 9.08 3.91 -1.15
CA LYS A 42 10.27 3.16 -1.60
C LYS A 42 10.03 2.39 -2.88
N HIS A 43 8.85 1.76 -3.03
CA HIS A 43 8.54 0.82 -4.10
C HIS A 43 7.38 1.29 -4.99
N GLY A 44 6.24 1.64 -4.40
CA GLY A 44 5.03 2.01 -5.13
C GLY A 44 5.20 3.19 -6.09
N ILE A 45 5.95 4.23 -5.70
CA ILE A 45 6.22 5.40 -6.56
C ILE A 45 6.93 5.04 -7.86
N CYS A 46 7.64 3.92 -7.93
CA CYS A 46 8.29 3.46 -9.16
C CYS A 46 7.29 2.91 -10.19
N SER A 47 6.08 2.58 -9.75
CA SER A 47 4.99 2.12 -10.62
C SER A 47 3.92 3.18 -10.88
N GLU A 48 4.10 4.40 -10.37
CA GLU A 48 3.06 5.44 -10.40
C GLU A 48 2.58 5.81 -11.82
N GLN A 49 3.46 5.66 -12.81
CA GLN A 49 3.15 5.88 -14.22
C GLN A 49 2.09 4.91 -14.79
N THR A 50 1.85 3.77 -14.14
CA THR A 50 0.84 2.76 -14.54
C THR A 50 -0.19 2.48 -13.46
N LEU A 51 0.21 2.51 -12.19
CA LEU A 51 -0.63 2.24 -11.03
C LEU A 51 -0.56 3.45 -10.11
N ASN A 52 -1.67 4.18 -10.01
CA ASN A 52 -1.77 5.17 -8.95
C ASN A 52 -1.74 4.47 -7.57
N GLN A 53 -1.54 5.24 -6.52
CA GLN A 53 -1.41 4.72 -5.17
C GLN A 53 -2.54 3.77 -4.74
N MET A 54 -3.79 4.08 -5.09
CA MET A 54 -4.91 3.21 -4.77
C MET A 54 -4.81 1.88 -5.49
N GLN A 55 -4.56 1.92 -6.80
CA GLN A 55 -4.43 0.73 -7.63
C GLN A 55 -3.25 -0.15 -7.20
N TYR A 56 -2.15 0.44 -6.75
CA TYR A 56 -1.01 -0.30 -6.21
C TYR A 56 -1.42 -1.18 -5.01
N PHE A 57 -2.16 -0.61 -4.06
CA PHE A 57 -2.60 -1.33 -2.87
C PHE A 57 -3.74 -2.31 -3.15
N GLU A 58 -4.68 -1.97 -4.04
CA GLU A 58 -5.72 -2.89 -4.51
C GLU A 58 -5.09 -4.11 -5.19
N ARG A 59 -4.17 -3.88 -6.13
CA ARG A 59 -3.47 -4.95 -6.84
C ARG A 59 -2.69 -5.85 -5.88
N SER A 60 -2.03 -5.26 -4.89
CA SER A 60 -1.30 -6.00 -3.85
C SER A 60 -2.23 -6.91 -3.05
N TYR A 61 -3.41 -6.41 -2.65
CA TYR A 61 -4.43 -7.21 -1.97
C TYR A 61 -4.98 -8.33 -2.86
N GLU A 62 -5.30 -8.03 -4.12
CA GLU A 62 -5.80 -9.03 -5.08
C GLU A 62 -4.79 -10.18 -5.29
N MET A 63 -3.51 -9.83 -5.41
CA MET A 63 -2.44 -10.83 -5.50
C MET A 63 -2.43 -11.72 -4.26
N TRP A 64 -2.42 -11.15 -3.06
CA TRP A 64 -2.50 -11.94 -1.83
C TRP A 64 -3.76 -12.82 -1.80
N ALA A 65 -4.93 -12.28 -2.14
CA ALA A 65 -6.19 -13.02 -2.12
C ALA A 65 -6.25 -14.17 -3.13
N SER A 66 -5.53 -14.07 -4.25
CA SER A 66 -5.46 -15.15 -5.26
C SER A 66 -4.58 -16.34 -4.86
N TYR A 67 -3.67 -16.17 -3.90
CA TYR A 67 -2.70 -17.18 -3.47
C TYR A 67 -2.81 -17.55 -1.99
N ASN A 68 -3.92 -17.18 -1.34
CA ASN A 68 -4.19 -17.43 0.07
C ASN A 68 -5.33 -18.43 0.27
#